data_AF-A0A7W0L9E4-F1
#
_entry.id   AF-A0A7W0L9E4-F1
#
_cell.length_a   1.000
_cell.length_b   1.000
_cell.length_c   1.000
_cell.angle_alpha   90.00
_cell.angle_beta   90.00
_cell.angle_gamma   90.00
#
_symmetry.space_group_name_H-M   'P 1'
#
loop_
_entity.id
_entity.type
_entity.pdbx_description
1 polymer ?
#
loop_
_entity_poly.entity_id
_entity_poly.type
_entity_poly.pdbx_seq_one_letter_code
_entity_poly.pdbx_strand_id
1 'polypeptide(L)'
;MAAQPVDRLEILSGRLRGQFKDFVGKLIAEADLGAQIDVDQDTAAATVRSYAWLLDAVGSAGIPLTKAGYLPPAVVRAAASELRLEDEWIGKLNREDYTPQVYEFRQTARSLGLLRVHRGRLLSTRLGASLHDDPIGLWTHLAGRLPLASHEAGYDAGVLLLLIAAAQAGPNAADPTDVDIKIALGLHACGWGFGPTVRPADKHEVDQLTWETGTVLRRLRAHDAASAFRGRERSEAEKGRGAAFARAALLTWA
;
A
#
# COMPACT_ATOMS: atom_id res chain seq x y z
N MET A 1 -22.95 8.48 -7.38
CA MET A 1 -23.04 7.02 -7.15
C MET A 1 -21.71 6.44 -7.60
N ALA A 2 -20.87 5.95 -6.68
CA ALA A 2 -19.59 5.36 -7.07
C ALA A 2 -19.87 4.00 -7.73
N ALA A 3 -19.27 3.72 -8.90
CA ALA A 3 -19.42 2.42 -9.57
C ALA A 3 -18.82 1.29 -8.71
N GLN A 4 -19.44 0.10 -8.73
CA GLN A 4 -18.98 -1.06 -7.98
C GLN A 4 -17.66 -1.61 -8.55
N PRO A 5 -16.90 -2.47 -7.85
CA PRO A 5 -15.53 -2.79 -8.22
C PRO A 5 -15.43 -3.72 -9.40
N VAL A 6 -16.39 -4.64 -9.56
CA VAL A 6 -16.54 -5.41 -10.79
C VAL A 6 -16.79 -4.44 -11.93
N ASP A 7 -17.71 -3.48 -11.78
CA ASP A 7 -17.91 -2.41 -12.77
C ASP A 7 -16.63 -1.59 -13.00
N ARG A 8 -15.80 -1.35 -11.99
CA ARG A 8 -14.56 -0.56 -12.11
C ARG A 8 -13.44 -1.33 -12.77
N LEU A 9 -13.29 -2.62 -12.49
CA LEU A 9 -12.38 -3.52 -13.23
C LEU A 9 -12.86 -3.69 -14.67
N GLU A 10 -14.17 -3.75 -14.91
CA GLU A 10 -14.76 -3.73 -16.25
C GLU A 10 -14.56 -2.38 -16.94
N ILE A 11 -14.68 -1.25 -16.24
CA ILE A 11 -14.41 0.10 -16.75
C ILE A 11 -12.92 0.26 -17.06
N LEU A 12 -12.03 -0.21 -16.20
CA LEU A 12 -10.59 -0.23 -16.45
C LEU A 12 -10.28 -1.11 -17.66
N SER A 13 -10.80 -2.34 -17.70
CA SER A 13 -10.64 -3.28 -18.82
C SER A 13 -11.22 -2.76 -20.13
N GLY A 14 -12.34 -2.04 -20.06
CA GLY A 14 -13.02 -1.44 -21.21
C GLY A 14 -12.29 -0.21 -21.76
N ARG A 15 -11.47 0.46 -20.94
CA ARG A 15 -10.60 1.56 -21.39
C ARG A 15 -9.34 1.08 -22.10
N LEU A 16 -8.88 -0.14 -21.82
CA LEU A 16 -7.65 -0.71 -22.39
C LEU A 16 -7.77 -0.99 -23.89
N ARG A 17 -6.67 -0.76 -24.62
CA ARG A 17 -6.59 -0.97 -26.09
C ARG A 17 -5.43 -1.89 -26.48
N GLY A 18 -5.64 -2.72 -27.50
CA GLY A 18 -4.61 -3.55 -28.13
C GLY A 18 -3.90 -4.49 -27.14
N GLN A 19 -2.58 -4.63 -27.30
CA GLN A 19 -1.71 -5.51 -26.51
C GLN A 19 -1.79 -5.30 -24.98
N PHE A 20 -2.22 -4.12 -24.51
CA PHE A 20 -2.33 -3.84 -23.07
C PHE A 20 -3.58 -4.44 -22.44
N LYS A 21 -4.63 -4.70 -23.23
CA LYS A 21 -5.78 -5.47 -22.79
C LYS A 21 -5.37 -6.91 -22.46
N ASP A 22 -4.49 -7.49 -23.28
CA ASP A 22 -3.96 -8.85 -23.05
C ASP A 22 -3.05 -8.87 -21.82
N PHE A 23 -2.21 -7.85 -21.62
CA PHE A 23 -1.37 -7.72 -20.43
C PHE A 23 -2.17 -7.65 -19.13
N VAL A 24 -3.16 -6.76 -19.04
CA VAL A 24 -4.00 -6.65 -17.83
C VAL A 24 -4.91 -7.88 -17.70
N GLY A 25 -5.41 -8.43 -18.80
CA GLY A 25 -6.16 -9.70 -18.79
C GLY A 25 -5.34 -10.84 -18.20
N LYS A 26 -4.05 -10.91 -18.53
CA LYS A 26 -3.11 -11.86 -17.91
C LYS A 26 -2.92 -11.59 -16.42
N LEU A 27 -2.74 -10.33 -16.01
CA LEU A 27 -2.65 -9.99 -14.58
C LEU A 27 -3.91 -10.35 -13.81
N ILE A 28 -5.10 -10.13 -14.37
CA ILE A 28 -6.37 -10.51 -13.74
C ILE A 28 -6.46 -12.04 -13.61
N ALA A 29 -6.07 -12.78 -14.64
CA ALA A 29 -6.05 -14.24 -14.59
C ALA A 29 -5.04 -14.77 -13.54
N GLU A 30 -3.84 -14.20 -13.48
CA GLU A 30 -2.79 -14.57 -12.52
C GLU A 30 -3.11 -14.13 -11.08
N ALA A 31 -3.83 -13.02 -10.92
CA ALA A 31 -4.34 -12.57 -9.64
C ALA A 31 -5.35 -13.55 -9.04
N ASP A 32 -5.94 -14.44 -9.83
CA ASP A 32 -6.79 -15.55 -9.38
C ASP A 32 -7.81 -15.08 -8.31
N LEU A 33 -8.59 -14.06 -8.70
CA LEU A 33 -9.57 -13.39 -7.83
C LEU A 33 -10.72 -14.32 -7.42
N GLY A 34 -10.85 -15.49 -8.05
CA GLY A 34 -11.82 -16.53 -7.68
C GLY A 34 -11.33 -17.45 -6.56
N ALA A 35 -10.05 -17.40 -6.18
CA ALA A 35 -9.54 -18.17 -5.06
C ALA A 35 -10.13 -17.70 -3.74
N GLN A 36 -10.50 -18.66 -2.89
CA GLN A 36 -10.94 -18.38 -1.53
C GLN A 36 -9.81 -17.72 -0.73
N ILE A 37 -10.11 -16.59 -0.10
CA ILE A 37 -9.17 -15.87 0.77
C ILE A 37 -9.52 -16.21 2.21
N ASP A 38 -8.94 -17.28 2.73
CA ASP A 38 -8.97 -17.59 4.16
C ASP A 38 -7.74 -16.98 4.82
N VAL A 39 -7.98 -15.95 5.65
CA VAL A 39 -6.94 -15.34 6.48
C VAL A 39 -7.15 -15.77 7.93
N ASP A 40 -6.23 -16.58 8.45
CA ASP A 40 -6.22 -16.93 9.87
C ASP A 40 -5.63 -15.79 10.73
N GLN A 41 -5.81 -15.92 12.05
CA GLN A 41 -5.41 -14.89 13.01
C GLN A 41 -3.91 -14.59 12.97
N ASP A 42 -3.06 -15.62 12.85
CA ASP A 42 -1.61 -15.48 12.83
C ASP A 42 -1.12 -14.79 11.54
N THR A 43 -1.72 -15.15 10.42
CA THR A 43 -1.46 -14.56 9.10
C THR A 43 -1.89 -13.10 9.07
N ALA A 44 -3.08 -12.78 9.59
CA ALA A 44 -3.55 -11.40 9.71
C ALA A 44 -2.62 -10.59 10.61
N ALA A 45 -2.31 -11.08 11.81
CA ALA A 45 -1.45 -10.40 12.78
C ALA A 45 -0.06 -10.12 12.22
N ALA A 46 0.54 -11.08 11.53
CA ALA A 46 1.84 -10.89 10.92
C ALA A 46 1.81 -9.93 9.72
N THR A 47 0.72 -9.90 8.96
CA THR A 47 0.51 -8.96 7.85
C THR A 47 0.36 -7.52 8.35
N VAL A 48 -0.50 -7.28 9.35
CA VAL A 48 -0.83 -5.93 9.85
C VAL A 48 0.06 -5.45 10.99
N ARG A 49 1.10 -6.22 11.35
CA ARG A 49 1.97 -5.99 12.50
C ARG A 49 2.43 -4.54 12.65
N SER A 50 2.86 -3.92 11.56
CA SER A 50 3.35 -2.54 11.57
C SER A 50 2.27 -1.55 12.00
N TYR A 51 1.05 -1.67 11.48
CA TYR A 51 -0.08 -0.82 11.85
C TYR A 51 -0.57 -1.09 13.27
N ALA A 52 -0.63 -2.34 13.71
CA ALA A 52 -0.96 -2.70 15.09
C ALA A 52 0.05 -2.07 16.06
N TRP A 53 1.36 -2.24 15.79
CA TRP A 53 2.42 -1.60 16.58
C TRP A 53 2.26 -0.07 16.67
N LEU A 54 1.88 0.59 15.57
CA LEU A 54 1.70 2.04 15.58
C LEU A 54 0.50 2.46 16.45
N LEU A 55 -0.59 1.70 16.42
CA LEU A 55 -1.75 1.92 17.27
C LEU A 55 -1.38 1.78 18.76
N ASP A 56 -0.61 0.77 19.11
CA ASP A 56 -0.11 0.55 20.47
C ASP A 56 0.84 1.65 20.92
N ALA A 57 1.78 2.03 20.05
CA ALA A 57 2.74 3.10 20.33
C ALA A 57 2.05 4.46 20.56
N VAL A 58 0.93 4.71 19.86
CA VAL A 58 0.09 5.90 20.08
C VAL A 58 -0.66 5.78 21.41
N GLY A 59 -1.27 4.62 21.68
CA GLY A 59 -2.03 4.34 22.89
C GLY A 59 -3.18 5.32 23.14
N SER A 60 -3.75 5.25 24.35
CA SER A 60 -4.87 6.12 24.76
C SER A 60 -4.46 7.58 24.98
N ALA A 61 -3.23 7.80 25.47
CA ALA A 61 -2.70 9.13 25.73
C ALA A 61 -2.33 9.88 24.45
N GLY A 62 -2.01 9.17 23.37
CA GLY A 62 -1.45 9.72 22.15
C GLY A 62 -0.03 10.23 22.30
N ILE A 63 0.56 10.65 21.18
CA ILE A 63 1.95 11.12 21.10
C ILE A 63 1.97 12.64 20.91
N PRO A 64 2.64 13.41 21.78
CA PRO A 64 2.88 14.83 21.52
C PRO A 64 3.78 14.97 20.30
N LEU A 65 3.34 15.75 19.32
CA LEU A 65 4.16 16.13 18.18
C LEU A 65 5.08 17.27 18.56
N THR A 66 6.20 17.38 17.86
CA THR A 66 7.07 18.56 17.90
C THR A 66 6.31 19.79 17.40
N LYS A 67 6.87 20.99 17.63
CA LYS A 67 6.29 22.25 17.12
C LYS A 67 6.07 22.25 15.61
N ALA A 68 6.89 21.50 14.87
CA ALA A 68 6.78 21.36 13.42
C ALA A 68 5.80 20.24 12.98
N GLY A 69 5.11 19.59 13.91
CA GLY A 69 4.14 18.53 13.61
C GLY A 69 4.75 17.14 13.35
N TYR A 70 6.03 16.96 13.69
CA TYR A 70 6.73 15.68 13.56
C TYR A 70 6.71 14.84 14.83
N LEU A 71 6.86 13.53 14.68
CA LEU A 71 7.06 12.58 15.77
C LEU A 71 8.34 12.90 16.57
N PRO A 72 8.34 12.70 17.90
CA PRO A 72 9.53 12.83 18.71
C PRO A 72 10.62 11.82 18.30
N PRO A 73 11.92 12.17 18.43
CA PRO A 73 13.03 11.29 18.04
C PRO A 73 13.00 9.87 18.61
N ALA A 74 12.50 9.69 19.83
CA ALA A 74 12.36 8.36 20.44
C ALA A 74 11.35 7.49 19.68
N VAL A 75 10.21 8.05 19.31
CA VAL A 75 9.19 7.37 18.51
C VAL A 75 9.69 7.09 17.11
N VAL A 76 10.43 8.02 16.50
CA VAL A 76 11.00 7.82 15.16
C VAL A 76 11.97 6.63 15.15
N ARG A 77 12.82 6.49 16.17
CA ARG A 77 13.72 5.32 16.28
C ARG A 77 12.95 4.01 16.46
N ALA A 78 11.91 4.03 17.30
CA ALA A 78 11.08 2.85 17.52
C ALA A 78 10.34 2.44 16.24
N ALA A 79 9.78 3.40 15.50
CA ALA A 79 9.17 3.17 14.20
C ALA A 79 10.17 2.68 13.17
N ALA A 80 11.38 3.27 13.12
CA ALA A 80 12.41 2.84 12.20
C ALA A 80 12.83 1.38 12.45
N SER A 81 12.98 0.99 13.71
CA SER A 81 13.30 -0.41 14.08
C SER A 81 12.13 -1.36 13.76
N GLU A 82 10.90 -0.96 14.04
CA GLU A 82 9.71 -1.76 13.70
C GLU A 82 9.61 -2.01 12.19
N LEU A 83 9.84 -0.96 11.41
CA LEU A 83 9.80 -0.98 9.95
C LEU A 83 11.09 -1.51 9.31
N ARG A 84 12.13 -1.78 10.10
CA ARG A 84 13.47 -2.23 9.66
C ARG A 84 14.13 -1.29 8.65
N LEU A 85 14.03 0.02 8.87
CA LEU A 85 14.51 1.02 7.92
C LEU A 85 16.03 1.05 7.76
N GLU A 86 16.80 0.41 8.66
CA GLU A 86 18.24 0.21 8.53
C GLU A 86 18.63 -0.56 7.24
N ASP A 87 17.73 -1.40 6.75
CA ASP A 87 17.90 -2.17 5.51
C ASP A 87 17.49 -1.36 4.26
N GLU A 88 16.66 -0.34 4.45
CA GLU A 88 16.00 0.42 3.37
C GLU A 88 16.57 1.83 3.16
N TRP A 89 17.16 2.44 4.18
CA TRP A 89 17.47 3.87 4.20
C TRP A 89 18.78 4.21 4.91
N ILE A 90 19.51 5.18 4.37
CA ILE A 90 20.72 5.72 4.99
C ILE A 90 20.35 6.83 5.97
N GLY A 91 20.87 6.75 7.19
CA GLY A 91 20.84 7.87 8.13
C GLY A 91 20.80 7.43 9.58
N LYS A 92 20.62 8.40 10.49
CA LYS A 92 20.49 8.15 11.94
C LYS A 92 19.11 7.66 12.35
N LEU A 93 18.11 7.73 11.46
CA LEU A 93 16.73 7.27 11.67
C LEU A 93 16.09 7.79 12.98
N ASN A 94 16.35 9.07 13.30
CA ASN A 94 15.97 9.69 14.57
C ASN A 94 15.20 11.01 14.41
N ARG A 95 14.94 11.46 13.19
CA ARG A 95 14.09 12.62 12.91
C ARG A 95 13.17 12.31 11.73
N GLU A 96 11.88 12.57 11.90
CA GLU A 96 10.88 12.23 10.89
C GLU A 96 11.05 13.06 9.60
N ASP A 97 11.51 14.31 9.71
CA ASP A 97 11.79 15.18 8.55
C ASP A 97 12.97 14.72 7.67
N TYR A 98 13.85 13.87 8.21
CA TYR A 98 14.91 13.19 7.47
C TYR A 98 14.66 11.69 7.26
N THR A 99 13.48 11.20 7.67
CA THR A 99 13.09 9.78 7.55
C THR A 99 11.71 9.71 6.91
N PRO A 100 11.58 10.01 5.60
CA PRO A 100 10.29 10.12 4.92
C PRO A 100 9.43 8.87 5.14
N GLN A 101 10.02 7.67 5.15
CA GLN A 101 9.30 6.41 5.36
C GLN A 101 8.45 6.38 6.65
N VAL A 102 8.94 7.01 7.73
CA VAL A 102 8.18 7.11 8.99
C VAL A 102 7.03 8.11 8.84
N TYR A 103 7.28 9.23 8.17
CA TYR A 103 6.25 10.22 7.85
C TYR A 103 5.13 9.62 7.00
N GLU A 104 5.49 8.94 5.91
CA GLU A 104 4.60 8.29 4.96
C GLU A 104 3.77 7.22 5.66
N PHE A 105 4.41 6.37 6.47
CA PHE A 105 3.71 5.36 7.26
C PHE A 105 2.67 5.99 8.19
N ARG A 106 3.02 7.06 8.91
CA ARG A 106 2.06 7.80 9.72
C ARG A 106 0.95 8.45 8.89
N GLN A 107 1.25 8.99 7.69
CA GLN A 107 0.22 9.57 6.83
C GLN A 107 -0.77 8.52 6.35
N THR A 108 -0.29 7.36 5.89
CA THR A 108 -1.20 6.28 5.47
C THR A 108 -2.12 5.83 6.60
N ALA A 109 -1.62 5.68 7.83
CA ALA A 109 -2.46 5.37 8.99
C ALA A 109 -3.56 6.43 9.24
N ARG A 110 -3.29 7.71 8.92
CA ARG A 110 -4.30 8.78 8.95
C ARG A 110 -5.29 8.68 7.79
N SER A 111 -4.81 8.45 6.56
CA SER A 111 -5.66 8.26 5.36
C SER A 111 -6.59 7.03 5.51
N LEU A 112 -6.12 6.01 6.21
CA LEU A 112 -6.88 4.82 6.60
C LEU A 112 -7.88 5.09 7.75
N GLY A 113 -7.89 6.29 8.33
CA GLY A 113 -8.81 6.65 9.41
C GLY A 113 -8.48 6.06 10.78
N LEU A 114 -7.28 5.48 10.93
CA LEU A 114 -6.82 4.87 12.19
C LEU A 114 -6.32 5.93 13.17
N LEU A 115 -5.69 6.98 12.65
CA LEU A 115 -5.09 8.06 13.44
C LEU A 115 -5.62 9.44 13.05
N ARG A 116 -5.53 10.38 13.98
CA ARG A 116 -5.82 11.81 13.75
C ARG A 116 -4.83 12.70 14.48
N VAL A 117 -4.65 13.91 13.98
CA VAL A 117 -3.89 14.95 14.68
C VAL A 117 -4.88 15.94 15.30
N HIS A 118 -4.74 16.20 16.59
CA HIS A 118 -5.55 17.19 17.30
C HIS A 118 -4.68 17.95 18.31
N ARG A 119 -4.69 19.29 18.22
CA ARG A 119 -3.95 20.19 19.13
C ARG A 119 -2.49 19.77 19.36
N GLY A 120 -1.77 19.48 18.28
CA GLY A 120 -0.35 19.09 18.34
C GLY A 120 -0.09 17.70 18.90
N ARG A 121 -1.10 16.82 18.98
CA ARG A 121 -0.94 15.41 19.36
C ARG A 121 -1.43 14.49 18.26
N LEU A 122 -0.72 13.39 18.05
CA LEU A 122 -1.19 12.24 17.27
C LEU A 122 -2.01 11.34 18.19
N LEU A 123 -3.26 11.10 17.84
CA LEU A 123 -4.22 10.34 18.63
C LEU A 123 -4.78 9.19 17.80
N SER A 124 -5.14 8.10 18.45
CA SER A 124 -5.97 7.06 17.83
C SER A 124 -7.39 7.59 17.60
N THR A 125 -8.02 7.19 16.50
CA THR A 125 -9.46 7.37 16.31
C THR A 125 -10.23 6.32 17.12
N ARG A 126 -11.57 6.42 17.18
CA ARG A 126 -12.37 5.37 17.81
C ARG A 126 -12.16 4.02 17.11
N LEU A 127 -12.08 4.04 15.78
CA LEU A 127 -11.83 2.87 14.96
C LEU A 127 -10.42 2.32 15.17
N GLY A 128 -9.40 3.18 15.15
CA GLY A 128 -8.04 2.75 15.43
C GLY A 128 -7.91 2.10 16.81
N ALA A 129 -8.58 2.65 17.83
CA ALA A 129 -8.58 2.09 19.16
C ALA A 129 -9.31 0.75 19.25
N SER A 130 -10.40 0.53 18.50
CA SER A 130 -11.08 -0.77 18.50
C SER A 130 -10.31 -1.87 17.76
N LEU A 131 -9.41 -1.51 16.85
CA LEU A 131 -8.70 -2.45 15.97
C LEU A 131 -7.30 -2.84 16.44
N HIS A 132 -6.77 -2.23 17.52
CA HIS A 132 -5.38 -2.49 17.95
C HIS A 132 -5.12 -3.96 18.33
N ASP A 133 -6.08 -4.59 19.02
CA ASP A 133 -6.05 -6.01 19.44
C ASP A 133 -6.93 -6.93 18.56
N ASP A 134 -7.37 -6.45 17.39
CA ASP A 134 -8.17 -7.22 16.43
C ASP A 134 -7.44 -7.34 15.08
N PRO A 135 -6.52 -8.31 14.93
CA PRO A 135 -5.75 -8.48 13.70
C PRO A 135 -6.60 -8.70 12.45
N ILE A 136 -7.68 -9.47 12.57
CA ILE A 136 -8.57 -9.78 11.44
C ILE A 136 -9.38 -8.55 11.05
N GLY A 137 -9.93 -7.83 12.03
CA GLY A 137 -10.63 -6.57 11.79
C GLY A 137 -9.71 -5.51 11.19
N LEU A 138 -8.47 -5.38 11.69
CA LEU A 138 -7.49 -4.46 11.13
C LEU A 138 -7.12 -4.84 9.69
N TRP A 139 -6.85 -6.12 9.43
CA TRP A 139 -6.56 -6.62 8.09
C TRP A 139 -7.71 -6.33 7.11
N THR A 140 -8.94 -6.63 7.52
CA THR A 140 -10.15 -6.42 6.71
C THR A 140 -10.37 -4.94 6.43
N HIS A 141 -10.20 -4.09 7.45
CA HIS A 141 -10.30 -2.65 7.33
C HIS A 141 -9.26 -2.07 6.37
N LEU A 142 -8.00 -2.51 6.46
CA LEU A 142 -6.95 -2.06 5.55
C LEU A 142 -7.25 -2.47 4.10
N ALA A 143 -7.64 -3.74 3.88
CA ALA A 143 -8.00 -4.24 2.56
C ALA A 143 -9.16 -3.41 1.95
N GLY A 144 -10.25 -3.21 2.71
CA GLY A 144 -11.41 -2.44 2.29
C GLY A 144 -11.22 -0.93 2.18
N ARG A 145 -9.99 -0.43 2.37
CA ARG A 145 -9.64 1.00 2.18
C ARG A 145 -8.62 1.23 1.06
N LEU A 146 -8.04 0.18 0.48
CA LEU A 146 -7.15 0.27 -0.69
C LEU A 146 -7.85 0.09 -2.05
N PRO A 147 -7.51 0.87 -3.09
CA PRO A 147 -6.38 1.81 -3.12
C PRO A 147 -6.70 3.14 -2.43
N LEU A 148 -5.69 3.68 -1.76
CA LEU A 148 -5.70 5.07 -1.33
C LEU A 148 -5.30 5.95 -2.51
N ALA A 149 -6.20 6.86 -2.89
CA ALA A 149 -5.94 7.87 -3.90
C ALA A 149 -6.85 9.08 -3.71
N SER A 150 -6.34 10.27 -4.05
CA SER A 150 -7.07 11.53 -4.00
C SER A 150 -7.70 11.92 -5.35
N HIS A 151 -7.39 11.20 -6.42
CA HIS A 151 -7.81 11.49 -7.79
C HIS A 151 -7.83 10.21 -8.64
N GLU A 152 -8.53 10.25 -9.78
CA GLU A 152 -8.83 9.07 -10.60
C GLU A 152 -7.59 8.36 -11.14
N ALA A 153 -6.58 9.11 -11.62
CA ALA A 153 -5.34 8.50 -12.11
C ALA A 153 -4.59 7.74 -11.00
N GLY A 154 -4.53 8.29 -9.79
CA GLY A 154 -3.94 7.62 -8.63
C GLY A 154 -4.73 6.38 -8.22
N TYR A 155 -6.06 6.43 -8.35
CA TYR A 155 -6.91 5.27 -8.09
C TYR A 155 -6.62 4.14 -9.08
N ASP A 156 -6.62 4.43 -10.39
CA ASP A 156 -6.30 3.43 -11.42
C ASP A 156 -4.86 2.89 -11.26
N ALA A 157 -3.89 3.74 -10.89
CA ALA A 157 -2.52 3.33 -10.59
C ALA A 157 -2.47 2.37 -9.38
N GLY A 158 -3.23 2.67 -8.33
CA GLY A 158 -3.38 1.82 -7.16
C GLY A 158 -4.01 0.46 -7.47
N VAL A 159 -5.04 0.42 -8.33
CA VAL A 159 -5.63 -0.84 -8.81
C VAL A 159 -4.61 -1.67 -9.59
N LEU A 160 -3.86 -1.05 -10.51
CA LEU A 160 -2.80 -1.73 -11.26
C LEU A 160 -1.71 -2.29 -10.32
N LEU A 161 -1.31 -1.52 -9.31
CA LEU A 161 -0.37 -1.98 -8.29
C LEU A 161 -0.90 -3.18 -7.50
N LEU A 162 -2.18 -3.16 -7.10
CA LEU A 162 -2.82 -4.29 -6.41
C LEU A 162 -2.91 -5.53 -7.30
N LEU A 163 -3.25 -5.39 -8.58
CA LEU A 163 -3.25 -6.51 -9.55
C LEU A 163 -1.85 -7.12 -9.68
N ILE A 164 -0.83 -6.29 -9.80
CA ILE A 164 0.57 -6.74 -9.88
C ILE A 164 0.99 -7.43 -8.57
N ALA A 165 0.57 -6.94 -7.40
CA ALA A 165 0.84 -7.59 -6.12
C ALA A 165 0.11 -8.94 -5.97
N ALA A 166 -1.13 -9.04 -6.45
CA ALA A 166 -1.93 -10.26 -6.42
C ALA A 166 -1.39 -11.35 -7.37
N ALA A 167 -0.88 -10.97 -8.54
CA ALA A 167 -0.33 -11.89 -9.54
C ALA A 167 1.04 -12.48 -9.14
N GLN A 168 1.77 -11.85 -8.22
CA GLN A 168 3.12 -12.28 -7.78
C GLN A 168 3.15 -13.60 -6.98
N ALA A 169 2.00 -14.23 -6.69
CA ALA A 169 1.93 -15.56 -6.07
C ALA A 169 1.71 -16.71 -7.08
N GLY A 170 1.60 -16.42 -8.38
CA GLY A 170 1.41 -17.44 -9.41
C GLY A 170 2.70 -18.23 -9.74
N PRO A 171 2.60 -19.43 -10.32
CA PRO A 171 3.75 -20.24 -10.76
C PRO A 171 4.58 -19.57 -11.88
N ASN A 172 4.05 -18.50 -12.47
CA ASN A 172 4.70 -17.66 -13.47
C ASN A 172 4.95 -16.23 -12.96
N ALA A 173 5.29 -16.07 -11.68
CA ALA A 173 5.60 -14.76 -11.09
C ALA A 173 6.54 -13.98 -12.02
N ALA A 174 5.97 -12.97 -12.69
CA ALA A 174 6.68 -12.21 -13.70
C ALA A 174 7.95 -11.58 -13.11
N ASP A 175 8.94 -11.35 -13.97
CA ASP A 175 10.15 -10.60 -13.62
C ASP A 175 9.79 -9.36 -12.76
N PRO A 176 10.24 -9.29 -11.49
CA PRO A 176 9.98 -8.18 -10.57
C PRO A 176 10.51 -6.83 -11.07
N THR A 177 11.34 -6.83 -12.11
CA THR A 177 12.20 -5.71 -12.49
C THR A 177 11.48 -4.56 -13.21
N ASP A 178 10.14 -4.46 -13.18
CA ASP A 178 9.49 -3.25 -13.73
C ASP A 178 8.04 -2.95 -13.33
N VAL A 179 7.74 -2.92 -12.02
CA VAL A 179 6.40 -2.55 -11.54
C VAL A 179 6.01 -1.15 -12.01
N ASP A 180 6.93 -0.20 -11.98
CA ASP A 180 6.65 1.20 -12.34
C ASP A 180 6.34 1.33 -13.84
N ILE A 181 7.09 0.67 -14.73
CA ILE A 181 6.78 0.70 -16.17
C ILE A 181 5.48 -0.03 -16.47
N LYS A 182 5.18 -1.15 -15.80
CA LYS A 182 3.88 -1.83 -15.95
C LYS A 182 2.72 -0.91 -15.58
N ILE A 183 2.85 -0.14 -14.50
CA ILE A 183 1.84 0.85 -14.08
C ILE A 183 1.77 2.01 -15.07
N ALA A 184 2.90 2.60 -15.46
CA ALA A 184 2.95 3.71 -16.43
C ALA A 184 2.30 3.35 -17.76
N LEU A 185 2.61 2.16 -18.29
CA LEU A 185 2.04 1.65 -19.53
C LEU A 185 0.55 1.32 -19.38
N GLY A 186 0.15 0.72 -18.26
CA GLY A 186 -1.25 0.45 -17.97
C GLY A 186 -2.09 1.73 -17.89
N LEU A 187 -1.59 2.76 -17.20
CA LEU A 187 -2.22 4.07 -17.14
C LEU A 187 -2.35 4.69 -18.54
N HIS A 188 -1.27 4.67 -19.33
CA HIS A 188 -1.30 5.20 -20.69
C HIS A 188 -2.32 4.48 -21.57
N ALA A 189 -2.39 3.15 -21.48
CA ALA A 189 -3.37 2.34 -22.18
C ALA A 189 -4.81 2.61 -21.75
N CYS A 190 -5.03 3.06 -20.51
CA CYS A 190 -6.33 3.51 -20.01
C CYS A 190 -6.69 4.94 -20.46
N GLY A 191 -5.81 5.59 -21.24
CA GLY A 191 -6.02 6.95 -21.75
C GLY A 191 -5.44 8.05 -20.87
N TRP A 192 -4.71 7.72 -19.80
CA TRP A 192 -3.99 8.72 -19.02
C TRP A 192 -2.77 9.22 -19.79
N GLY A 193 -2.63 10.54 -19.87
CA GLY A 193 -1.51 11.20 -20.52
C GLY A 193 -0.88 12.22 -19.61
N PHE A 194 0.45 12.24 -19.58
CA PHE A 194 1.22 13.10 -18.71
C PHE A 194 2.03 14.09 -19.54
N GLY A 195 2.17 15.31 -19.02
CA GLY A 195 2.87 16.40 -19.71
C GLY A 195 2.19 16.92 -20.97
N PRO A 196 2.80 17.93 -21.63
CA PRO A 196 2.18 18.64 -22.76
C PRO A 196 2.08 17.81 -24.04
N THR A 197 2.91 16.77 -24.18
CA THR A 197 2.94 15.89 -25.36
C THR A 197 2.16 14.60 -25.16
N VAL A 198 1.43 14.43 -24.04
CA VAL A 198 0.65 13.23 -23.71
C VAL A 198 1.52 11.96 -23.82
N ARG A 199 2.39 11.76 -22.82
CA ARG A 199 3.26 10.58 -22.71
C ARG A 199 2.80 9.63 -21.59
N PRO A 200 3.31 8.38 -21.53
CA PRO A 200 3.24 7.58 -20.32
C PRO A 200 3.83 8.31 -19.11
N ALA A 201 3.36 7.95 -17.92
CA ALA A 201 3.92 8.44 -16.66
C ALA A 201 5.40 8.05 -16.56
N ASP A 202 6.24 8.95 -16.08
CA ASP A 202 7.60 8.59 -15.68
C ASP A 202 7.61 7.95 -14.29
N LYS A 203 8.78 7.46 -13.86
CA LYS A 203 8.92 6.83 -12.54
C LYS A 203 8.45 7.74 -11.39
N HIS A 204 8.77 9.03 -11.44
CA HIS A 204 8.41 9.94 -10.37
C HIS A 204 6.90 10.16 -10.30
N GLU A 205 6.24 10.27 -11.45
CA GLU A 205 4.79 10.36 -11.55
C GLU A 205 4.13 9.08 -11.04
N VAL A 206 4.62 7.89 -11.41
CA VAL A 206 4.11 6.62 -10.88
C VAL A 206 4.30 6.52 -9.36
N ASP A 207 5.48 6.89 -8.86
CA ASP A 207 5.79 6.91 -7.43
C ASP A 207 4.80 7.81 -6.69
N GLN A 208 4.49 9.01 -7.22
CA GLN A 208 3.51 9.92 -6.61
C GLN A 208 2.08 9.36 -6.65
N LEU A 209 1.65 8.81 -7.79
CA LEU A 209 0.31 8.28 -7.98
C LEU A 209 0.03 7.07 -7.08
N THR A 210 1.04 6.25 -6.86
CA THR A 210 0.94 5.01 -6.09
C THR A 210 1.37 5.16 -4.64
N TRP A 211 1.96 6.30 -4.26
CA TRP A 211 2.65 6.51 -2.99
C TRP A 211 1.89 5.99 -1.76
N GLU A 212 0.63 6.35 -1.58
CA GLU A 212 -0.14 5.94 -0.40
C GLU A 212 -0.40 4.42 -0.40
N THR A 213 -0.92 3.89 -1.51
CA THR A 213 -1.22 2.45 -1.66
C THR A 213 0.05 1.60 -1.57
N GLY A 214 1.11 2.02 -2.27
CA GLY A 214 2.42 1.37 -2.26
C GLY A 214 3.10 1.41 -0.90
N THR A 215 2.93 2.50 -0.14
CA THR A 215 3.40 2.57 1.24
C THR A 215 2.68 1.55 2.11
N VAL A 216 1.34 1.44 2.03
CA VAL A 216 0.59 0.42 2.78
C VAL A 216 1.11 -0.97 2.43
N LEU A 217 1.16 -1.32 1.14
CA LEU A 217 1.63 -2.65 0.71
C LEU A 217 3.08 -2.94 1.16
N ARG A 218 3.99 -1.95 1.09
CA ARG A 218 5.37 -2.11 1.57
C ARG A 218 5.41 -2.36 3.07
N ARG A 219 4.60 -1.64 3.86
CA ARG A 219 4.58 -1.75 5.34
C ARG A 219 3.86 -3.01 5.83
N LEU A 220 3.00 -3.61 5.00
CA LEU A 220 2.44 -4.95 5.19
C LEU A 220 3.36 -6.07 4.68
N ARG A 221 4.50 -5.72 4.06
CA ARG A 221 5.38 -6.63 3.31
C ARG A 221 4.69 -7.37 2.16
N ALA A 222 3.61 -6.78 1.66
CA ALA A 222 2.84 -7.28 0.53
C ALA A 222 3.47 -6.92 -0.83
N HIS A 223 4.39 -5.95 -0.88
CA HIS A 223 5.03 -5.51 -2.12
C HIS A 223 6.42 -4.87 -1.89
N ASP A 224 7.35 -5.04 -2.83
CA ASP A 224 8.77 -4.60 -2.73
C ASP A 224 9.11 -3.27 -3.41
N ALA A 225 8.11 -2.53 -3.92
CA ALA A 225 8.24 -1.50 -4.97
C ALA A 225 9.42 -0.51 -4.96
N ALA A 226 10.16 -0.23 -3.88
CA ALA A 226 11.15 0.86 -3.97
C ALA A 226 12.39 0.83 -3.06
N SER A 227 12.78 -0.26 -2.40
CA SER A 227 14.05 -0.21 -1.66
C SER A 227 14.76 -1.55 -1.55
N ALA A 228 15.18 -2.07 -2.70
CA ALA A 228 16.32 -2.99 -2.80
C ALA A 228 17.66 -2.32 -2.45
N PHE A 229 17.69 -1.31 -1.55
CA PHE A 229 18.92 -0.64 -1.16
C PHE A 229 19.92 -1.61 -0.46
N ARG A 230 19.41 -2.72 0.09
CA ARG A 230 20.21 -3.87 0.55
C ARG A 230 19.64 -5.26 0.18
N GLY A 231 18.81 -5.34 -0.86
CA GLY A 231 18.51 -6.62 -1.53
C GLY A 231 17.95 -7.77 -0.67
N ARG A 232 17.18 -7.51 0.39
CA ARG A 232 16.50 -8.60 1.12
C ARG A 232 15.32 -9.10 0.29
N GLU A 233 15.42 -10.35 -0.15
CA GLU A 233 14.31 -11.04 -0.82
C GLU A 233 13.20 -11.39 0.19
N ARG A 234 11.94 -11.22 -0.22
CA ARG A 234 10.78 -11.74 0.54
C ARG A 234 10.81 -13.26 0.55
N SER A 235 10.49 -13.85 1.69
CA SER A 235 10.17 -15.28 1.76
C SER A 235 8.91 -15.60 0.95
N GLU A 236 8.76 -16.84 0.48
CA GLU A 236 7.54 -17.28 -0.22
C GLU A 236 6.27 -17.07 0.63
N ALA A 237 6.38 -17.20 1.96
CA ALA A 237 5.29 -16.88 2.88
C ALA A 237 4.96 -15.38 2.93
N GLU A 238 5.94 -14.48 2.81
CA GLU A 238 5.70 -13.03 2.68
C GLU A 238 5.06 -12.70 1.31
N LYS A 239 5.52 -13.33 0.22
CA LYS A 239 4.92 -13.18 -1.11
C LYS A 239 3.46 -13.64 -1.14
N GLY A 240 3.18 -14.83 -0.60
CA GLY A 240 1.82 -15.41 -0.56
C GLY A 240 0.83 -14.57 0.26
N ARG A 241 1.22 -14.11 1.45
CA ARG A 241 0.37 -13.23 2.28
C ARG A 241 0.11 -11.89 1.62
N GLY A 242 1.12 -11.34 0.96
CA GLY A 242 1.01 -10.10 0.19
C GLY A 242 0.00 -10.19 -0.94
N ALA A 243 0.07 -11.27 -1.72
CA ALA A 243 -0.88 -11.54 -2.78
C ALA A 243 -2.30 -11.75 -2.24
N ALA A 244 -2.47 -12.52 -1.16
CA ALA A 244 -3.77 -12.72 -0.51
C ALA A 244 -4.38 -11.40 -0.04
N PHE A 245 -3.60 -10.53 0.58
CA PHE A 245 -4.05 -9.18 0.97
C PHE A 245 -4.41 -8.32 -0.24
N ALA A 246 -3.62 -8.34 -1.31
CA ALA A 246 -3.90 -7.59 -2.52
C ALA A 246 -5.18 -8.07 -3.22
N ARG A 247 -5.41 -9.39 -3.29
CA ARG A 247 -6.68 -9.97 -3.77
C ARG A 247 -7.84 -9.50 -2.90
N ALA A 248 -7.69 -9.54 -1.58
CA ALA A 248 -8.72 -9.07 -0.67
C ALA A 248 -9.03 -7.59 -0.87
N ALA A 249 -8.01 -6.75 -1.05
CA ALA A 249 -8.19 -5.34 -1.39
C ALA A 249 -8.88 -5.13 -2.74
N LEU A 250 -8.74 -6.04 -3.71
CA LEU A 250 -9.47 -5.98 -4.97
C LEU A 250 -10.93 -6.46 -4.82
N LEU A 251 -11.22 -7.35 -3.86
CA LEU A 251 -12.54 -7.96 -3.63
C LEU A 251 -13.39 -7.27 -2.55
N THR A 252 -12.80 -6.60 -1.56
CA THR A 252 -13.49 -6.04 -0.38
C THR A 252 -14.40 -4.86 -0.68
N TRP A 253 -14.41 -4.40 -1.92
CA TRP A 253 -15.28 -3.34 -2.38
C TRP A 253 -16.53 -3.89 -3.07
N ALA A 254 -16.62 -5.22 -3.24
CA ALA A 254 -17.66 -5.93 -3.99
C ALA A 254 -18.97 -6.02 -3.20
#